data_AF-A0A0P1GKU1-F1
#
_entry.id   AF-A0A0P1GKU1-F1
#
_cell.length_a   1.000
_cell.length_b   1.000
_cell.length_c   1.000
_cell.angle_alpha   90.00
_cell.angle_beta   90.00
_cell.angle_gamma   90.00
#
_symmetry.space_group_name_H-M   'P 1'
#
loop_
_entity.id
_entity.type
_entity.pdbx_description
1 polymer ?
#
loop_
_entity_poly.entity_id
_entity_poly.type
_entity_poly.pdbx_seq_one_letter_code
_entity_poly.pdbx_strand_id
1 'polypeptide(L)' 'MPVLFLIIVGAAAGLIATRVMRVEASLMATIGIGIAGALIGGLVLRFLLVVSGMAAGLIGAVLGAMLLIWIYQQFRR' A
#
# COMPACT_ATOMS: atom_id res chain seq x y z
N MET A 1 -2.94 -6.22 16.77
CA MET A 1 -1.59 -6.32 16.16
C MET A 1 -1.23 -5.20 15.17
N PRO A 2 -2.11 -4.72 14.25
CA PRO A 2 -1.68 -3.74 13.24
C PRO A 2 -1.41 -2.34 13.79
N VAL A 3 -2.11 -1.92 14.86
CA VAL A 3 -1.97 -0.58 15.45
C VAL A 3 -0.62 -0.37 16.12
N LEU A 4 -0.12 -1.37 16.88
CA LEU A 4 1.21 -1.31 17.50
C LEU A 4 2.32 -1.20 16.46
N PHE A 5 2.21 -1.95 15.37
CA PHE A 5 3.16 -1.86 14.26
C PHE A 5 3.14 -0.48 13.61
N LEU A 6 1.96 0.09 13.39
CA LEU A 6 1.82 1.44 12.82
C LEU A 6 2.40 2.52 13.73
N ILE A 7 2.29 2.38 15.06
CA ILE A 7 2.93 3.28 16.02
C ILE A 7 4.46 3.18 15.94
N ILE A 8 5.01 1.97 15.85
CA ILE A 8 6.47 1.75 15.75
C ILE A 8 7.01 2.30 14.42
N VAL A 9 6.35 1.95 13.30
CA VAL A 9 6.73 2.44 11.96
C VAL A 9 6.54 3.96 11.87
N GLY A 10 5.45 4.48 12.43
CA GLY A 10 5.19 5.91 12.52
C GLY A 10 6.28 6.63 13.30
N ALA A 11 6.62 6.16 14.51
CA ALA A 11 7.68 6.74 15.31
C ALA A 11 9.04 6.75 14.58
N ALA A 12 9.39 5.65 13.91
CA ALA A 12 10.60 5.56 13.09
C ALA A 12 10.58 6.55 11.91
N ALA A 13 9.45 6.62 11.19
CA ALA A 13 9.26 7.55 10.07
C ALA A 13 9.33 9.02 10.53
N GLY A 14 8.75 9.34 11.69
CA GLY A 14 8.79 10.66 12.29
C GLY A 14 10.21 11.13 12.59
N LEU A 15 11.04 10.26 13.20
CA LEU A 15 12.45 10.55 13.47
C LEU A 15 13.28 10.77 12.21
N ILE A 16 12.98 10.04 11.14
CA ILE A 16 13.64 10.23 9.84
C ILE A 16 13.17 11.56 9.23
N ALA A 17 11.87 11.83 9.23
CA ALA A 17 11.30 13.03 8.64
C ALA A 17 11.81 14.31 9.31
N THR A 18 11.83 14.37 10.64
CA THR A 18 12.29 15.57 11.37
C THR A 18 13.79 15.83 11.16
N ARG A 19 14.61 14.78 11.08
CA ARG A 19 16.04 14.89 10.74
C ARG A 19 16.29 15.34 9.31
N VAL A 20 15.57 14.78 8.34
CA VAL A 20 15.68 15.16 6.92
C VAL A 20 15.23 16.61 6.72
N MET A 21 14.14 17.01 7.37
CA MET A 21 13.60 18.37 7.31
C MET A 21 14.38 19.38 8.16
N ARG A 22 15.37 18.92 8.95
CA ARG A 22 16.14 19.75 9.91
C ARG A 22 15.24 20.53 10.88
N VAL A 23 14.14 19.93 11.28
CA VAL A 23 13.18 20.51 12.24
C VAL A 23 13.44 19.92 13.62
N GLU A 24 13.76 20.77 14.58
CA GLU A 24 13.91 20.40 15.98
C GLU A 24 12.53 20.30 16.64
N ALA A 25 11.90 19.14 16.51
CA ALA A 25 10.65 18.81 17.19
C ALA A 25 10.92 18.00 18.46
N SER A 26 10.07 18.19 19.48
CA SER A 26 10.13 17.35 20.69
C SER A 26 9.86 15.88 20.35
N LEU A 27 10.29 14.97 21.23
CA LEU A 27 10.17 13.53 20.98
C LEU A 27 8.70 13.09 20.82
N MET A 28 7.80 13.67 21.62
CA MET A 28 6.35 13.49 21.49
C MET A 28 5.81 14.02 20.15
N ALA A 29 6.22 15.22 19.73
CA ALA A 29 5.79 15.79 18.45
C ALA A 29 6.29 14.97 17.25
N THR A 30 7.54 14.49 17.31
CA THR A 30 8.14 13.63 16.28
C THR A 30 7.36 12.33 16.10
N ILE A 31 7.01 11.67 17.21
CA ILE A 31 6.20 10.45 17.17
C ILE A 31 4.79 10.76 16.63
N GLY A 32 4.16 11.85 17.07
CA GLY A 32 2.85 12.27 16.59
C GLY A 32 2.81 12.53 15.08
N ILE A 33 3.77 13.29 14.56
CA ILE A 33 3.94 13.54 13.12
C ILE A 33 4.17 12.23 12.37
N GLY A 34 4.99 11.36 12.93
CA GLY A 34 5.28 10.05 12.37
C GLY A 34 4.06 9.14 12.25
N ILE A 35 3.23 9.06 13.30
CA ILE A 35 1.98 8.31 13.28
C ILE A 35 1.00 8.91 12.26
N ALA A 36 0.84 10.23 12.25
CA ALA A 36 -0.01 10.91 11.27
C ALA A 36 0.44 10.64 9.83
N GLY A 37 1.75 10.70 9.58
CA GLY A 37 2.37 10.36 8.30
C GLY A 37 2.15 8.90 7.91
N ALA A 38 2.27 7.96 8.84
CA ALA A 38 2.03 6.54 8.59
C ALA A 38 0.55 6.25 8.26
N LEU A 39 -0.40 6.94 8.91
CA LEU A 39 -1.83 6.83 8.58
C LEU A 39 -2.12 7.35 7.17
N ILE A 40 -1.61 8.52 6.81
CA ILE A 40 -1.80 9.11 5.48
C ILE A 40 -1.12 8.26 4.41
N GLY A 41 0.14 7.88 4.62
CA GLY A 41 0.91 7.05 3.71
C GLY A 41 0.25 5.68 3.48
N GLY A 42 -0.26 5.05 4.55
CA GLY A 42 -1.02 3.81 4.47
C GLY A 42 -2.31 3.96 3.64
N LEU A 43 -3.03 5.07 3.80
CA LEU A 43 -4.24 5.35 3.02
C LEU A 43 -3.94 5.55 1.53
N VAL A 44 -2.91 6.36 1.22
CA VAL A 44 -2.48 6.61 -0.16
C VAL A 44 -2.00 5.33 -0.82
N LEU A 45 -1.16 4.53 -0.14
CA LEU A 45 -0.68 3.26 -0.67
C LEU A 45 -1.86 2.31 -0.94
N ARG A 46 -2.82 2.23 -0.02
CA ARG A 46 -4.01 1.40 -0.21
C ARG A 46 -4.83 1.84 -1.42
N PHE A 47 -5.00 3.14 -1.62
CA PHE A 47 -5.68 3.67 -2.80
C PHE A 47 -4.96 3.27 -4.10
N LEU A 48 -3.63 3.43 -4.15
CA LEU A 48 -2.83 3.03 -5.30
C LEU A 48 -2.93 1.52 -5.57
N LEU A 49 -2.88 0.70 -4.53
CA LEU A 49 -3.03 -0.76 -4.63
C LEU A 49 -4.41 -1.16 -5.16
N VAL A 50 -5.47 -0.47 -4.76
CA VAL A 50 -6.82 -0.73 -5.29
C VAL A 50 -6.89 -0.39 -6.78
N VAL A 51 -6.44 0.79 -7.20
CA VAL A 51 -6.50 1.22 -8.60
C VAL A 51 -5.64 0.30 -9.49
N SER A 52 -4.40 0.03 -9.08
CA SER A 52 -3.52 -0.91 -9.78
C SER A 52 -4.06 -2.34 -9.78
N GLY A 53 -4.63 -2.79 -8.67
CA GLY A 53 -5.27 -4.09 -8.54
C GLY A 53 -6.47 -4.26 -9.47
N MET A 54 -7.28 -3.20 -9.67
CA MET A 54 -8.38 -3.22 -10.63
C MET A 54 -7.88 -3.36 -12.08
N ALA A 55 -6.83 -2.62 -12.44
CA ALA A 55 -6.22 -2.73 -13.77
C ALA A 55 -5.60 -4.11 -14.00
N ALA A 56 -4.85 -4.62 -13.02
CA ALA A 56 -4.29 -5.97 -13.05
C ALA A 56 -5.38 -7.05 -13.11
N GLY A 57 -6.49 -6.85 -12.39
CA GLY A 57 -7.65 -7.73 -12.40
C GLY A 57 -8.31 -7.81 -13.78
N LEU A 58 -8.42 -6.70 -14.49
CA LEU A 58 -8.95 -6.69 -15.87
C LEU A 58 -8.04 -7.51 -16.81
N ILE A 59 -6.73 -7.30 -16.74
CA ILE A 59 -5.76 -8.06 -17.54
C ILE A 59 -5.85 -9.55 -17.21
N GLY A 60 -5.86 -9.90 -15.91
CA GLY A 60 -5.98 -11.27 -15.44
C GLY A 60 -7.29 -11.93 -15.89
N ALA A 61 -8.40 -11.20 -15.86
CA ALA A 61 -9.71 -11.70 -16.30
C ALA A 61 -9.74 -11.96 -17.82
N VAL A 62 -9.19 -11.06 -18.63
CA VAL A 62 -9.08 -11.25 -20.09
C VAL A 62 -8.22 -12.47 -20.41
N LEU A 63 -7.04 -12.59 -19.80
CA LEU A 63 -6.15 -13.73 -19.98
C LEU A 63 -6.81 -15.04 -19.52
N GLY A 64 -7.50 -15.03 -18.37
CA GLY A 64 -8.25 -16.17 -17.86
C GLY A 64 -9.38 -16.60 -18.80
N ALA A 65 -10.14 -15.65 -19.35
CA ALA A 65 -11.20 -15.93 -20.32
C ALA A 65 -10.64 -16.53 -21.62
N MET A 66 -9.53 -15.98 -22.14
CA MET A 66 -8.85 -16.54 -23.31
C MET A 66 -8.41 -17.99 -23.08
N LEU A 67 -7.83 -18.28 -21.91
CA LEU A 67 -7.41 -19.63 -21.55
C LEU A 67 -8.59 -20.59 -21.49
N LEU A 68 -9.69 -20.19 -20.84
CA LEU A 68 -10.90 -21.01 -20.76
C LEU A 68 -11.51 -21.30 -22.13
N ILE A 69 -11.57 -20.29 -23.00
CA ILE A 69 -12.05 -20.45 -24.38
C ILE A 69 -11.14 -21.42 -25.16
N TRP A 70 -9.82 -21.32 -25.00
CA TRP A 70 -8.87 -22.23 -25.64
C TRP A 70 -9.08 -23.68 -25.18
N ILE A 71 -9.22 -23.91 -23.87
CA ILE A 71 -9.50 -25.23 -23.30
C ILE A 71 -10.81 -25.78 -23.88
N TYR A 72 -11.86 -24.96 -23.90
CA TYR A 72 -13.16 -25.37 -24.41
C TYR A 72 -13.10 -25.79 -25.89
N GLN A 73 -12.38 -25.04 -26.73
CA GLN A 73 -12.19 -25.41 -28.14
C GLN A 73 -11.41 -26.72 -28.31
N GLN A 74 -10.44 -26.99 -27.43
CA GLN A 74 -9.66 -28.22 -27.48
C GLN A 74 -10.50 -29.46 -27.17
N PHE A 75 -11.40 -29.39 -26.19
CA PHE A 75 -12.28 -30.52 -25.82
C PHE A 75 -13.46 -30.73 -26.79
N ARG A 76 -13.84 -29.69 -27.56
CA ARG A 76 -14.90 -29.78 -28.56
C ARG A 76 -14.42 -30.27 -29.93
N ARG A 77 -13.12 -30.36 -30.15
CA ARG A 77 -12.50 -31.03 -31.31
C ARG A 77 -12.33 -32.51 -31.01
#